data_AF-A0A655SIA9-F1
#
_entry.id   AF-A0A655SIA9-F1
#
_cell.length_a   1.000
_cell.length_b   1.000
_cell.length_c   1.000
_cell.angle_alpha   90.00
_cell.angle_beta   90.00
_cell.angle_gamma   90.00
#
_symmetry.space_group_name_H-M   'P 1'
#
loop_
_entity.id
_entity.type
_entity.pdbx_description
1 polymer ?
#
loop_
_entity_poly.entity_id
_entity_poly.type
_entity_poly.pdbx_seq_one_letter_code
_entity_poly.pdbx_strand_id
1 'polypeptide(L)'
;MDELGLTMVDEGGLLLRQLMRQARQRIVKEGSVIRTSVETFMEFIESSPNVFRLLLRERSGTSCEFRAAVVREIQHFAAELTEYLVATGMTREEAMTQAEASVTLVFSSGAEALDLDRRERDELAERLIMQLRMLAKGAHWYRKERERHRLKGALE
;
A
#
# COMPACT_ATOMS: atom_id res chain seq x y z
N MET A 1 29.45 -10.28 3.67
CA MET A 1 28.24 -10.89 3.10
C MET A 1 27.03 -9.97 3.20
N ASP A 2 27.12 -8.84 3.92
CA ASP A 2 25.99 -7.93 4.15
C ASP A 2 25.65 -7.00 2.96
N GLU A 3 26.62 -6.66 2.09
CA GLU A 3 26.38 -5.79 0.93
C GLU A 3 25.51 -6.43 -0.17
N LEU A 4 25.66 -7.73 -0.40
CA LEU A 4 24.85 -8.47 -1.39
C LEU A 4 23.41 -8.60 -0.92
N GLY A 5 23.19 -8.81 0.38
CA GLY A 5 21.85 -8.79 0.98
C GLY A 5 21.20 -7.41 0.83
N LEU A 6 21.92 -6.34 1.17
CA LEU A 6 21.43 -4.96 1.04
C LEU A 6 21.02 -4.61 -0.40
N THR A 7 21.87 -4.98 -1.37
CA THR A 7 21.63 -4.71 -2.79
C THR A 7 20.37 -5.44 -3.28
N MET A 8 20.13 -6.68 -2.85
CA MET A 8 18.91 -7.41 -3.21
C MET A 8 17.64 -6.79 -2.60
N VAL A 9 17.71 -6.15 -1.43
CA VAL A 9 16.57 -5.39 -0.89
C VAL A 9 16.29 -4.17 -1.74
N ASP A 10 17.34 -3.41 -2.05
CA ASP A 10 17.19 -2.18 -2.81
C ASP A 10 16.64 -2.49 -4.21
N GLU A 11 17.04 -3.61 -4.82
CA GLU A 11 16.48 -4.13 -6.07
C GLU A 11 15.04 -4.61 -5.92
N GLY A 12 14.71 -5.39 -4.88
CA GLY A 12 13.34 -5.84 -4.62
C GLY A 12 12.37 -4.70 -4.30
N GLY A 13 12.83 -3.71 -3.54
CA GLY A 13 12.14 -2.45 -3.26
C GLY A 13 11.97 -1.61 -4.52
N LEU A 14 13.01 -1.51 -5.35
CA LEU A 14 12.93 -0.81 -6.65
C LEU A 14 11.90 -1.46 -7.58
N LEU A 15 11.87 -2.79 -7.67
CA LEU A 15 10.89 -3.52 -8.47
C LEU A 15 9.47 -3.24 -7.97
N LEU A 16 9.22 -3.36 -6.67
CA LEU A 16 7.94 -3.00 -6.07
C LEU A 16 7.54 -1.54 -6.40
N ARG A 17 8.48 -0.60 -6.31
CA ARG A 17 8.23 0.82 -6.61
C ARG A 17 7.85 1.02 -8.08
N GLN A 18 8.56 0.36 -8.99
CA GLN A 18 8.27 0.40 -10.42
C GLN A 18 6.87 -0.15 -10.70
N LEU A 19 6.47 -1.23 -10.05
CA LEU A 19 5.14 -1.84 -10.21
C LEU A 19 4.03 -0.95 -9.67
N MET A 20 4.19 -0.37 -8.48
CA MET A 20 3.22 0.59 -7.95
C MET A 20 3.15 1.86 -8.81
N ARG A 21 4.28 2.33 -9.37
CA ARG A 21 4.27 3.40 -10.39
C ARG A 21 3.52 2.99 -11.66
N GLN A 22 3.71 1.77 -12.17
CA GLN A 22 2.99 1.26 -13.34
C GLN A 22 1.49 1.12 -13.09
N ALA A 23 1.10 0.58 -11.93
CA ALA A 23 -0.29 0.54 -11.50
C ALA A 23 -0.92 1.96 -11.52
N ARG A 24 -0.20 2.95 -10.99
CA ARG A 24 -0.61 4.35 -11.02
C ARG A 24 -0.72 4.93 -12.43
N GLN A 25 0.13 4.56 -13.37
CA GLN A 25 0.00 4.97 -14.77
C GLN A 25 -1.22 4.35 -15.46
N ARG A 26 -1.59 3.10 -15.11
CA ARG A 26 -2.79 2.43 -15.63
C ARG A 26 -4.08 3.07 -15.14
N ILE A 27 -4.10 3.59 -13.91
CA ILE A 27 -5.24 4.29 -13.30
C ILE A 27 -5.73 5.50 -14.14
N VAL A 28 -4.82 6.20 -14.83
CA VAL A 28 -5.17 7.35 -15.68
C VAL A 28 -6.08 6.94 -16.86
N LYS A 29 -6.15 5.65 -17.21
CA LYS A 29 -6.92 5.13 -18.36
C LYS A 29 -8.22 4.38 -18.01
N GLU A 30 -8.32 3.72 -16.84
CA GLU A 30 -9.37 2.69 -16.60
C GLU A 30 -10.37 2.98 -15.45
N GLY A 31 -10.29 4.16 -14.83
CA GLY A 31 -11.28 4.59 -13.82
C GLY A 31 -10.89 4.28 -12.37
N SER A 32 -11.56 3.31 -11.72
CA SER A 32 -11.50 3.13 -10.24
C SER A 32 -10.09 2.83 -9.71
N VAL A 33 -9.38 3.89 -9.28
CA VAL A 33 -8.01 3.91 -8.69
C VAL A 33 -7.69 2.69 -7.83
N ILE A 34 -8.56 2.37 -6.86
CA ILE A 34 -8.35 1.27 -5.91
C ILE A 34 -8.33 -0.09 -6.60
N ARG A 35 -9.26 -0.33 -7.55
CA ARG A 35 -9.41 -1.62 -8.22
C ARG A 35 -8.18 -1.91 -9.08
N THR A 36 -7.85 -0.99 -9.98
CA THR A 36 -6.68 -1.11 -10.86
C THR A 36 -5.38 -1.28 -10.06
N SER A 37 -5.25 -0.61 -8.90
CA SER A 37 -4.09 -0.78 -8.02
C SER A 37 -4.00 -2.18 -7.43
N VAL A 38 -5.12 -2.72 -6.93
CA VAL A 38 -5.17 -4.07 -6.34
C VAL A 38 -4.93 -5.14 -7.40
N GLU A 39 -5.58 -5.03 -8.56
CA GLU A 39 -5.41 -5.98 -9.66
C GLU A 39 -3.95 -6.00 -10.15
N THR A 40 -3.34 -4.83 -10.37
CA THR A 40 -1.92 -4.75 -10.76
C THR A 40 -0.99 -5.32 -9.68
N PHE A 41 -1.33 -5.14 -8.40
CA PHE A 41 -0.57 -5.74 -7.31
C PHE A 41 -0.68 -7.26 -7.31
N MET A 42 -1.87 -7.83 -7.52
CA MET A 42 -2.06 -9.28 -7.59
C MET A 42 -1.35 -9.90 -8.81
N GLU A 43 -1.37 -9.23 -9.96
CA GLU A 43 -0.59 -9.61 -11.15
C GLU A 43 0.91 -9.72 -10.82
N PHE A 44 1.44 -8.78 -10.02
CA PHE A 44 2.84 -8.85 -9.59
C PHE A 44 3.13 -10.04 -8.68
N ILE A 45 2.25 -10.31 -7.71
CA ILE A 45 2.41 -11.47 -6.81
C ILE A 45 2.43 -12.76 -7.64
N GLU A 46 1.61 -12.84 -8.69
CA GLU A 46 1.59 -13.97 -9.61
C GLU A 46 2.84 -14.06 -10.49
N SER A 47 3.31 -12.94 -11.05
CA SER A 47 4.47 -12.94 -11.97
C SER A 47 5.80 -13.14 -11.26
N SER A 48 5.90 -12.71 -10.00
CA SER A 48 7.17 -12.59 -9.26
C SER A 48 7.06 -13.05 -7.79
N PRO A 49 6.52 -14.25 -7.51
CA PRO A 49 6.20 -14.69 -6.14
C PRO A 49 7.45 -14.81 -5.25
N ASN A 50 8.60 -15.17 -5.82
CA ASN A 50 9.86 -15.33 -5.06
C ASN A 50 10.44 -13.99 -4.59
N VAL A 51 10.22 -12.91 -5.34
CA VAL A 51 10.63 -11.55 -4.93
C VAL A 51 9.82 -11.13 -3.71
N PHE A 52 8.50 -11.36 -3.74
CA PHE A 52 7.64 -11.02 -2.62
C PHE A 52 7.89 -11.91 -1.39
N ARG A 53 8.14 -13.22 -1.58
CA ARG A 53 8.57 -14.12 -0.49
C ARG A 53 9.87 -13.66 0.17
N LEU A 54 10.86 -13.22 -0.61
CA LEU A 54 12.11 -12.69 -0.07
C LEU A 54 11.87 -11.45 0.80
N LEU A 55 11.03 -10.52 0.33
CA LEU A 55 10.65 -9.32 1.09
C LEU A 55 9.96 -9.64 2.42
N LEU A 56 9.06 -10.65 2.44
CA LEU A 56 8.37 -11.06 3.66
C LEU A 56 9.25 -11.81 4.63
N ARG A 57 10.05 -12.78 4.14
CA ARG A 57 10.94 -13.60 4.97
C ARG A 57 11.85 -12.74 5.82
N GLU A 58 12.38 -11.69 5.21
CA GLU A 58 13.38 -10.84 5.85
C GLU A 58 12.75 -9.75 6.72
N ARG A 59 11.44 -9.48 6.61
CA ARG A 59 10.68 -8.67 7.59
C ARG A 59 10.68 -9.31 8.98
N SER A 60 10.64 -10.64 9.04
CA SER A 60 10.74 -11.45 10.28
C SER A 60 12.15 -12.04 10.51
N GLY A 61 13.08 -11.77 9.61
CA GLY A 61 14.43 -12.34 9.62
C GLY A 61 15.32 -11.77 10.73
N THR A 62 16.47 -12.38 10.94
CA THR A 62 17.42 -11.99 12.00
C THR A 62 18.28 -10.79 11.64
N SER A 63 18.49 -10.49 10.34
CA SER A 63 19.27 -9.30 9.91
C SER A 63 18.52 -8.00 10.21
N CYS A 64 19.15 -7.15 11.02
CA CYS A 64 18.61 -5.85 11.40
C CYS A 64 18.59 -4.89 10.21
N GLU A 65 19.65 -4.92 9.40
CA GLU A 65 19.82 -4.09 8.22
C GLU A 65 18.72 -4.35 7.18
N PHE A 66 18.39 -5.62 6.98
CA PHE A 66 17.38 -6.03 6.01
C PHE A 66 15.96 -5.69 6.48
N ARG A 67 15.63 -5.90 7.77
CA ARG A 67 14.37 -5.42 8.35
C ARG A 67 14.23 -3.91 8.19
N ALA A 68 15.29 -3.16 8.49
CA ALA A 68 15.30 -1.71 8.35
C ALA A 68 15.08 -1.29 6.88
N ALA A 69 15.67 -1.99 5.92
CA ALA A 69 15.48 -1.73 4.50
C ALA A 69 14.02 -1.97 4.05
N VAL A 70 13.41 -3.09 4.45
CA VAL A 70 11.98 -3.35 4.16
C VAL A 70 11.06 -2.30 4.80
N VAL A 71 11.34 -1.89 6.05
CA VAL A 71 10.58 -0.84 6.73
C VAL A 71 10.71 0.49 5.99
N ARG A 72 11.91 0.88 5.57
CA ARG A 72 12.12 2.10 4.76
C ARG A 72 11.31 2.06 3.47
N GLU A 73 11.25 0.91 2.80
CA GLU A 73 10.45 0.76 1.60
C GLU A 73 8.95 0.95 1.84
N ILE A 74 8.40 0.31 2.87
CA ILE A 74 7.00 0.49 3.27
C ILE A 74 6.71 1.97 3.59
N GLN A 75 7.63 2.65 4.29
CA GLN A 75 7.52 4.07 4.60
C GLN A 75 7.56 4.94 3.34
N HIS A 76 8.43 4.63 2.38
CA HIS A 76 8.46 5.32 1.09
C HIS A 76 7.14 5.14 0.32
N PHE A 77 6.55 3.94 0.31
CA PHE A 77 5.24 3.72 -0.30
C PHE A 77 4.14 4.56 0.36
N ALA A 78 4.11 4.58 1.69
CA ALA A 78 3.17 5.40 2.44
C ALA A 78 3.37 6.89 2.13
N ALA A 79 4.61 7.36 2.03
CA ALA A 79 4.92 8.75 1.67
C ALA A 79 4.42 9.12 0.26
N GLU A 80 4.64 8.27 -0.75
CA GLU A 80 4.14 8.54 -2.11
C GLU A 80 2.61 8.56 -2.17
N LEU A 81 1.95 7.62 -1.48
CA LEU A 81 0.49 7.60 -1.39
C LEU A 81 -0.05 8.81 -0.61
N THR A 82 0.69 9.29 0.39
CA THR A 82 0.39 10.51 1.12
C THR A 82 0.34 11.72 0.18
N GLU A 83 1.36 11.91 -0.65
CA GLU A 83 1.39 13.03 -1.61
C GLU A 83 0.21 12.99 -2.58
N TYR A 84 -0.16 11.79 -3.04
CA TYR A 84 -1.34 11.60 -3.87
C TYR A 84 -2.63 12.00 -3.13
N LEU A 85 -2.81 11.55 -1.89
CA LEU A 85 -4.00 11.86 -1.10
C LEU A 85 -4.08 13.34 -0.72
N VAL A 86 -2.95 13.99 -0.45
CA VAL A 86 -2.87 15.45 -0.25
C VAL A 86 -3.39 16.19 -1.48
N ALA A 87 -3.03 15.75 -2.69
CA ALA A 87 -3.53 16.35 -3.92
C ALA A 87 -5.06 16.24 -4.09
N THR A 88 -5.72 15.33 -3.37
CA THR A 88 -7.20 15.22 -3.33
C THR A 88 -7.88 16.16 -2.32
N GLY A 89 -7.10 17.02 -1.65
CA GLY A 89 -7.59 17.97 -0.66
C GLY A 89 -7.63 17.44 0.77
N MET A 90 -6.84 16.39 1.07
CA MET A 90 -6.63 15.94 2.46
C MET A 90 -5.51 16.73 3.12
N THR A 91 -5.59 16.92 4.45
CA THR A 91 -4.43 17.40 5.20
C THR A 91 -3.31 16.35 5.16
N ARG A 92 -2.05 16.77 5.29
CA ARG A 92 -0.90 15.86 5.26
C ARG A 92 -0.99 14.77 6.34
N GLU A 93 -1.45 15.12 7.54
CA GLU A 93 -1.61 14.19 8.65
C GLU A 93 -2.66 13.10 8.35
N GLU A 94 -3.84 13.49 7.86
CA GLU A 94 -4.91 12.56 7.48
C GLU A 94 -4.49 11.68 6.30
N ALA A 95 -3.85 12.29 5.30
CA ALA A 95 -3.33 11.58 4.13
C ALA A 95 -2.30 10.52 4.53
N MET A 96 -1.38 10.87 5.43
CA MET A 96 -0.36 9.96 5.95
C MET A 96 -0.99 8.79 6.70
N THR A 97 -1.94 9.09 7.60
CA THR A 97 -2.65 8.06 8.37
C THR A 97 -3.41 7.09 7.45
N GLN A 98 -4.14 7.62 6.47
CA GLN A 98 -4.87 6.80 5.51
C GLN A 98 -3.93 5.97 4.62
N ALA A 99 -2.80 6.56 4.21
CA ALA A 99 -1.80 5.89 3.39
C ALA A 99 -1.14 4.72 4.12
N GLU A 100 -0.68 4.93 5.35
CA GLU A 100 -0.06 3.89 6.18
C GLU A 100 -1.00 2.70 6.41
N ALA A 101 -2.27 2.97 6.72
CA ALA A 101 -3.27 1.93 6.93
C ALA A 101 -3.57 1.16 5.63
N SER A 102 -3.63 1.86 4.49
CA SER A 102 -3.83 1.25 3.17
C SER A 102 -2.65 0.35 2.77
N VAL A 103 -1.41 0.84 2.94
CA VAL A 103 -0.19 0.07 2.66
C VAL A 103 -0.11 -1.16 3.56
N THR A 104 -0.46 -1.02 4.84
CA THR A 104 -0.50 -2.15 5.78
C THR A 104 -1.46 -3.26 5.30
N LEU A 105 -2.67 -2.89 4.87
CA LEU A 105 -3.64 -3.86 4.33
C LEU A 105 -3.12 -4.56 3.08
N VAL A 106 -2.58 -3.81 2.12
CA VAL A 106 -2.07 -4.36 0.85
C VAL A 106 -0.92 -5.34 1.10
N PHE A 107 0.04 -5.00 1.98
CA PHE A 107 1.15 -5.90 2.29
C PHE A 107 0.68 -7.15 3.05
N SER A 108 -0.28 -7.01 3.97
CA SER A 108 -0.87 -8.16 4.68
C SER A 108 -1.53 -9.12 3.69
N SER A 109 -2.41 -8.62 2.82
CA SER A 109 -3.07 -9.44 1.81
C SER A 109 -2.09 -10.00 0.78
N GLY A 110 -1.04 -9.28 0.43
CA GLY A 110 0.02 -9.82 -0.44
C GLY A 110 0.70 -11.05 0.14
N ALA A 111 0.87 -11.09 1.47
CA ALA A 111 1.47 -12.24 2.13
C ALA A 111 0.56 -13.47 2.07
N GLU A 112 -0.75 -13.27 2.24
CA GLU A 112 -1.75 -14.33 2.07
C GLU A 112 -1.79 -14.82 0.62
N ALA A 113 -1.74 -13.91 -0.36
CA ALA A 113 -1.88 -14.21 -1.79
C ALA A 113 -0.82 -15.16 -2.37
N LEU A 114 0.34 -15.29 -1.71
CA LEU A 114 1.45 -16.14 -2.17
C LEU A 114 1.15 -17.64 -2.14
N ASP A 115 0.27 -18.06 -1.22
CA ASP A 115 -0.03 -19.47 -0.98
C ASP A 115 -1.44 -19.85 -1.48
N LEU A 116 -2.15 -18.90 -2.09
CA LEU A 116 -3.48 -19.09 -2.66
C LEU A 116 -3.45 -19.52 -4.12
N ASP A 117 -4.44 -20.33 -4.49
CA ASP A 117 -4.74 -20.60 -5.90
C ASP A 117 -5.35 -19.37 -6.59
N ARG A 118 -5.52 -19.45 -7.91
CA ARG A 118 -6.03 -18.32 -8.71
C ARG A 118 -7.41 -17.84 -8.25
N ARG A 119 -8.33 -18.76 -7.95
CA ARG A 119 -9.70 -18.42 -7.56
C ARG A 119 -9.72 -17.78 -6.19
N GLU A 120 -8.96 -18.33 -5.24
CA GLU A 120 -8.82 -17.79 -3.90
C GLU A 120 -8.14 -16.41 -3.90
N ARG A 121 -7.17 -16.20 -4.80
CA ARG A 121 -6.51 -14.91 -5.00
C ARG A 121 -7.47 -13.87 -5.57
N ASP A 122 -8.33 -14.24 -6.53
CA ASP A 122 -9.37 -13.35 -7.06
C ASP A 122 -10.37 -12.95 -5.96
N GLU A 123 -10.78 -13.90 -5.11
CA GLU A 123 -11.64 -13.63 -3.95
C GLU A 123 -10.95 -12.72 -2.92
N LEU A 124 -9.66 -12.93 -2.66
CA LEU A 124 -8.86 -12.05 -1.80
C LEU A 124 -8.73 -10.64 -2.38
N ALA A 125 -8.55 -10.51 -3.69
CA ALA A 125 -8.48 -9.22 -4.38
C ALA A 125 -9.78 -8.42 -4.21
N GLU A 126 -10.95 -9.06 -4.41
CA GLU A 126 -12.24 -8.40 -4.19
C GLU A 126 -12.45 -7.98 -2.73
N ARG A 127 -12.04 -8.81 -1.76
CA ARG A 127 -12.06 -8.43 -0.34
C ARG A 127 -11.18 -7.23 -0.06
N LEU A 128 -9.95 -7.22 -0.58
CA LEU A 128 -9.01 -6.11 -0.40
C LEU A 128 -9.55 -4.80 -1.01
N ILE A 129 -10.14 -4.88 -2.21
CA ILE A 129 -10.81 -3.72 -2.85
C ILE A 129 -11.91 -3.18 -1.95
N MET A 130 -12.73 -4.05 -1.37
CA MET A 130 -13.80 -3.64 -0.45
C MET A 130 -13.23 -2.97 0.81
N GLN A 131 -12.21 -3.55 1.43
CA GLN A 131 -11.56 -3.00 2.63
C GLN A 131 -10.96 -1.62 2.37
N LEU A 132 -10.23 -1.45 1.26
CA LEU A 132 -9.65 -0.15 0.88
C LEU A 132 -10.74 0.89 0.58
N ARG A 133 -11.86 0.49 -0.02
CA ARG A 133 -13.02 1.38 -0.22
C ARG A 133 -13.67 1.79 1.09
N MET A 134 -13.84 0.87 2.03
CA MET A 134 -14.35 1.18 3.36
C MET A 134 -13.43 2.15 4.09
N LEU A 135 -12.12 1.93 4.04
CA LEU A 135 -11.12 2.79 4.63
C LEU A 135 -11.14 4.20 4.03
N ALA A 136 -11.16 4.32 2.71
CA ALA A 136 -11.23 5.62 2.02
C ALA A 136 -12.54 6.38 2.33
N LYS A 137 -13.69 5.65 2.37
CA LYS A 137 -14.97 6.23 2.78
C LYS A 137 -14.96 6.66 4.25
N GLY A 138 -14.41 5.85 5.12
CA GLY A 138 -14.26 6.14 6.55
C GLY A 138 -13.44 7.40 6.79
N ALA A 139 -12.28 7.50 6.14
CA ALA A 139 -11.44 8.70 6.19
C ALA A 139 -12.16 9.96 5.69
N HIS A 140 -12.91 9.84 4.58
CA HIS A 140 -13.72 10.94 4.06
C HIS A 140 -14.78 11.42 5.07
N TRP A 141 -15.53 10.50 5.68
CA TRP A 141 -16.58 10.84 6.66
C TRP A 141 -16.01 11.38 7.96
N TYR A 142 -14.91 10.81 8.46
CA TYR A 142 -14.19 11.27 9.64
C TYR A 142 -13.77 12.75 9.50
N ARG A 143 -13.22 13.11 8.35
CA ARG A 143 -12.88 14.51 8.02
C ARG A 143 -14.11 15.41 8.06
N LYS A 144 -15.19 15.01 7.38
CA LYS A 144 -16.44 15.80 7.29
C LYS A 144 -17.10 15.99 8.66
N GLU A 145 -16.94 15.03 9.56
CA GLU A 145 -17.37 15.14 10.96
C GLU A 145 -16.50 16.15 11.72
N ARG A 146 -15.18 16.03 11.66
CA ARG A 146 -14.24 16.98 12.29
C ARG A 146 -14.42 18.42 11.84
N GLU A 147 -14.59 18.66 10.53
CA GLU A 147 -14.85 19.99 9.98
C GLU A 147 -16.15 20.58 10.56
N ARG A 148 -17.21 19.78 10.67
CA ARG A 148 -18.47 20.22 11.27
C ARG A 148 -18.33 20.56 12.75
N HIS A 149 -17.57 19.76 13.51
CA HIS A 149 -17.29 20.06 14.92
C HIS A 149 -16.45 21.33 15.08
N ARG A 150 -15.45 21.54 14.22
CA ARG A 150 -14.63 22.75 14.23
C ARG A 150 -15.43 24.01 13.91
N LEU A 151 -16.34 23.94 12.94
CA LEU A 151 -17.21 25.08 12.60
C LEU A 151 -18.20 25.41 13.72
N LYS A 152 -18.76 24.40 14.41
CA LYS A 152 -19.63 24.62 15.56
C LYS A 152 -18.90 25.26 16.74
N GLY A 153 -17.72 24.77 17.09
CA GLY A 153 -16.93 25.33 18.19
C GLY A 153 -16.24 26.68 17.89
N ALA A 154 -16.31 27.18 16.64
CA ALA A 154 -15.85 28.52 16.28
C ALA A 154 -16.99 29.56 16.27
N LEU A 155 -18.25 29.11 16.37
CA LEU A 155 -19.45 29.93 16.44
C LEU A 155 -19.95 30.12 17.89
N GLU A 156 -19.38 29.37 18.83
CA GLU A 156 -19.57 29.48 20.29
C GLU A 156 -18.42 30.27 20.91
#